data_AF-A0AAJ3DII7-F1
#
_entry.id   AF-A0AAJ3DII7-F1
#
_cell.length_a   1.000
_cell.length_b   1.000
_cell.length_c   1.000
_cell.angle_alpha   90.00
_cell.angle_beta   90.00
_cell.angle_gamma   90.00
#
_symmetry.space_group_name_H-M   'P 1'
#
loop_
_entity.id
_entity.type
_entity.pdbx_description
1 polymer ?
#
loop_
_entity_poly.entity_id
_entity_poly.type
_entity_poly.pdbx_seq_one_letter_code
_entity_poly.pdbx_strand_id
1 'polypeptide(L)'
;MQDGIEFQRNQYGAPSMTTRNGHFRDLGSQLVSDIQTYAPDCLELLQCIDDVTSGRSAYEEFEGNSAVVRCTPDGVTVESLGPVPSGTTYTVDEARDVILRYFDFLAPSPAEKKRHLATWEGENGRPFPGRALLRLTD
;
A
#
# COMPACT_ATOMS: atom_id res chain seq x y z
N MET A 1 -5.94 15.66 7.36
CA MET A 1 -6.68 14.75 8.27
C MET A 1 -5.74 14.45 9.43
N GLN A 2 -6.20 14.36 10.68
CA GLN A 2 -5.40 13.83 11.79
C GLN A 2 -5.61 12.31 11.89
N ASP A 3 -5.28 11.65 10.79
CA ASP A 3 -4.56 10.38 10.66
C ASP A 3 -4.81 9.32 11.74
N GLY A 4 -5.74 8.42 11.42
CA GLY A 4 -6.10 7.28 12.27
C GLY A 4 -5.10 6.12 12.28
N ILE A 5 -3.93 6.26 11.63
CA ILE A 5 -2.85 5.26 11.59
C ILE A 5 -1.46 5.92 11.58
N GLU A 6 -0.54 5.36 12.36
CA GLU A 6 0.87 5.77 12.45
C GLU A 6 1.76 4.53 12.28
N PHE A 7 2.84 4.65 11.49
CA PHE A 7 3.80 3.57 11.25
C PHE A 7 5.11 3.84 11.99
N GLN A 8 5.70 2.78 12.54
CA GLN A 8 6.94 2.84 13.31
C GLN A 8 7.73 1.55 13.19
N ARG A 9 8.98 1.56 13.65
CA ARG A 9 9.75 0.33 13.86
C ARG A 9 9.61 -0.13 15.30
N ASN A 10 9.35 -1.41 15.50
CA ASN A 10 9.33 -2.01 16.85
C ASN A 10 10.77 -2.20 17.38
N GLN A 11 10.90 -2.78 18.57
CA GLN A 11 12.18 -3.03 19.23
C GLN A 11 13.14 -3.95 18.45
N TYR A 12 12.63 -4.69 17.45
CA TYR A 12 13.40 -5.57 16.57
C TYR A 12 13.69 -4.91 15.21
N GLY A 13 13.33 -3.64 15.02
CA GLY A 13 13.51 -2.92 13.75
C GLY A 13 12.45 -3.25 12.69
N ALA A 14 11.49 -4.14 12.98
CA ALA A 14 10.44 -4.53 12.05
C ALA A 14 9.32 -3.47 12.01
N PRO A 15 8.67 -3.25 10.85
CA PRO A 15 7.50 -2.40 10.75
C PRO A 15 6.39 -2.79 11.73
N SER A 16 5.71 -1.78 12.25
CA SER A 16 4.57 -1.90 13.13
C SER A 16 3.65 -0.70 12.93
N MET A 17 2.39 -0.82 13.34
CA MET A 17 1.40 0.24 13.24
C MET A 17 0.64 0.45 14.55
N THR A 18 0.19 1.67 14.76
CA THR A 18 -0.79 2.02 15.79
C THR A 18 -1.97 2.70 15.12
N THR A 19 -3.20 2.32 15.49
CA THR A 19 -4.43 2.97 15.00
C THR A 19 -5.23 3.56 16.16
N ARG A 20 -5.76 4.77 15.98
CA ARG A 20 -6.51 5.48 17.03
C ARG A 20 -7.96 5.02 17.16
N ASN A 21 -8.61 4.65 16.05
CA ASN A 21 -10.03 4.29 16.00
C ASN A 21 -10.29 2.91 15.38
N GLY A 22 -9.24 2.16 15.01
CA GLY A 22 -9.36 0.82 14.46
C GLY A 22 -9.74 0.75 12.98
N HIS A 23 -10.15 1.86 12.36
CA HIS A 23 -10.63 1.87 10.97
C HIS A 23 -9.58 1.33 9.98
N PHE A 24 -8.33 1.75 10.15
CA PHE A 24 -7.21 1.34 9.29
C PHE A 24 -6.52 0.05 9.76
N ARG A 25 -7.13 -0.72 10.66
CA ARG A 25 -6.49 -1.92 11.20
C ARG A 25 -6.19 -2.95 10.11
N ASP A 26 -7.13 -3.26 9.24
CA ASP A 26 -6.96 -4.32 8.24
C ASP A 26 -5.93 -3.90 7.19
N LEU A 27 -6.05 -2.69 6.63
CA LEU A 27 -5.06 -2.15 5.70
C LEU A 27 -3.68 -2.00 6.34
N GLY A 28 -3.60 -1.42 7.53
CA GLY A 28 -2.35 -1.29 8.25
C GLY A 28 -1.69 -2.62 8.56
N SER A 29 -2.49 -3.65 8.87
CA SER A 29 -1.99 -5.01 9.11
C SER A 29 -1.38 -5.56 7.83
N GLN A 30 -2.13 -5.54 6.71
CA GLN A 30 -1.65 -6.00 5.41
C GLN A 30 -0.30 -5.36 5.06
N LEU A 31 -0.16 -4.05 5.27
CA LEU A 31 1.07 -3.34 4.96
C LEU A 31 2.26 -3.82 5.82
N VAL A 32 2.06 -4.00 7.13
CA VAL A 32 3.16 -4.39 8.03
C VAL A 32 3.49 -5.89 8.02
N SER A 33 2.51 -6.77 7.73
CA SER A 33 2.70 -8.23 7.74
C SER A 33 3.00 -8.84 6.38
N ASP A 34 2.47 -8.24 5.30
CA ASP A 34 2.53 -8.83 3.97
C ASP A 34 3.60 -8.12 3.15
N ILE A 35 3.52 -6.79 3.02
CA ILE A 35 4.56 -5.99 2.33
C ILE A 35 5.84 -5.91 3.17
N GLN A 36 5.70 -5.82 4.50
CA GLN A 36 6.82 -5.74 5.43
C GLN A 36 7.82 -4.65 5.02
N THR A 37 9.04 -4.99 4.62
CA THR A 37 10.08 -4.05 4.23
C THR A 37 10.26 -3.90 2.72
N TYR A 38 9.51 -4.62 1.90
CA TYR A 38 9.67 -4.60 0.45
C TYR A 38 8.83 -3.49 -0.18
N ALA A 39 9.35 -2.25 -0.12
CA ALA A 39 8.66 -1.05 -0.61
C ALA A 39 8.12 -1.10 -2.06
N PRO A 40 8.70 -1.85 -3.03
CA PRO A 40 8.11 -2.01 -4.35
C PRO A 40 6.68 -2.56 -4.34
N ASP A 41 6.28 -3.38 -3.37
CA ASP A 41 4.90 -3.88 -3.30
C ASP A 41 3.88 -2.78 -2.99
N CYS A 42 4.31 -1.68 -2.35
CA CYS A 42 3.44 -0.50 -2.23
C CYS A 42 3.12 0.10 -3.59
N LEU A 43 4.08 0.08 -4.53
CA LEU A 43 3.91 0.58 -5.88
C LEU A 43 3.02 -0.35 -6.70
N GLU A 44 3.15 -1.67 -6.50
CA GLU A 44 2.25 -2.66 -7.08
C GLU A 44 0.80 -2.44 -6.63
N LEU A 45 0.58 -2.28 -5.33
CA LEU A 45 -0.77 -2.05 -4.81
C LEU A 45 -1.35 -0.71 -5.30
N LEU A 46 -0.53 0.36 -5.37
CA LEU A 46 -0.95 1.63 -5.98
C LEU A 46 -1.28 1.49 -7.47
N GLN A 47 -0.55 0.63 -8.19
CA GLN A 47 -0.82 0.32 -9.59
C GLN A 47 -2.18 -0.37 -9.76
N CYS A 48 -2.50 -1.38 -8.93
CA CYS A 48 -3.81 -2.03 -8.94
C CYS A 48 -4.95 -1.01 -8.78
N ILE A 49 -4.79 -0.05 -7.86
CA ILE A 49 -5.78 1.01 -7.63
C ILE A 49 -5.86 1.95 -8.84
N ASP A 50 -4.73 2.31 -9.46
CA ASP A 50 -4.71 3.16 -10.66
C ASP A 50 -5.38 2.47 -11.87
N ASP A 51 -5.16 1.17 -12.05
CA ASP A 51 -5.75 0.41 -13.16
C ASP A 51 -7.29 0.39 -13.07
N VAL A 52 -7.85 0.19 -11.88
CA VAL A 52 -9.33 0.19 -11.72
C VAL A 52 -9.93 1.59 -11.79
N THR A 53 -9.27 2.59 -11.22
CA THR A 53 -9.80 3.97 -11.21
C THR A 53 -9.66 4.70 -12.54
N SER A 54 -8.70 4.29 -13.38
CA SER A 54 -8.55 4.79 -14.75
C SER A 54 -9.40 4.02 -15.77
N GLY A 55 -10.11 2.97 -15.35
CA GLY A 55 -10.92 2.12 -16.22
C GLY A 55 -10.11 1.19 -17.14
N ARG A 56 -8.81 1.00 -16.86
CA ARG A 56 -7.99 0.00 -17.57
C ARG A 56 -8.32 -1.42 -17.14
N SER A 57 -8.81 -1.58 -15.92
CA SER A 57 -9.32 -2.83 -15.38
C SER A 57 -10.65 -2.61 -14.66
N ALA A 58 -11.50 -3.63 -14.61
CA ALA A 58 -12.71 -3.62 -13.80
C ALA A 58 -12.44 -4.11 -12.36
N TYR A 59 -11.34 -4.86 -12.18
CA TYR A 59 -11.00 -5.54 -10.94
C TYR A 59 -9.51 -5.86 -10.93
N GLU A 60 -8.84 -5.56 -9.83
CA GLU A 60 -7.46 -5.98 -9.58
C GLU A 60 -7.36 -6.60 -8.18
N GLU A 61 -6.41 -7.51 -8.00
CA GLU A 61 -6.17 -8.18 -6.73
C GLU A 61 -4.67 -8.22 -6.41
N PHE A 62 -4.36 -7.95 -5.15
CA PHE A 62 -3.04 -8.14 -4.57
C PHE A 62 -3.15 -9.12 -3.41
N GLU A 63 -2.68 -10.34 -3.61
CA GLU A 63 -2.66 -11.38 -2.57
C GLU A 63 -1.32 -11.34 -1.82
N GLY A 64 -1.39 -11.04 -0.52
CA GLY A 64 -0.27 -11.16 0.40
C GLY A 64 -0.27 -12.49 1.14
N ASN A 65 0.55 -12.59 2.20
CA ASN A 65 0.67 -13.81 3.00
C ASN A 65 -0.46 -13.98 4.03
N SER A 66 -1.17 -12.91 4.37
CA SER A 66 -2.14 -12.90 5.47
C SER A 66 -3.42 -12.14 5.13
N ALA A 67 -3.42 -11.38 4.04
CA ALA A 67 -4.59 -10.69 3.52
C ALA A 67 -4.60 -10.63 1.99
N VAL A 68 -5.79 -10.47 1.43
CA VAL A 68 -6.02 -10.15 0.02
C VAL A 68 -6.56 -8.74 -0.06
N VAL A 69 -6.00 -7.93 -0.96
CA VAL A 69 -6.52 -6.60 -1.29
C VAL A 69 -7.21 -6.65 -2.63
N ARG A 70 -8.49 -6.28 -2.64
CA ARG A 70 -9.33 -6.22 -3.84
C ARG A 70 -9.61 -4.78 -4.20
N CYS A 71 -9.22 -4.41 -5.41
CA CYS A 71 -9.39 -3.07 -5.95
C CYS A 71 -10.54 -3.09 -6.96
N THR A 72 -11.47 -2.15 -6.80
CA THR A 72 -12.55 -1.88 -7.75
C THR A 72 -12.68 -0.38 -7.95
N PRO A 73 -13.40 0.09 -8.98
CA PRO A 73 -13.68 1.53 -9.13
C PRO A 73 -14.40 2.15 -7.93
N ASP A 74 -15.17 1.35 -7.17
CA ASP A 74 -15.98 1.80 -6.04
C ASP A 74 -15.21 1.85 -4.71
N GLY A 75 -14.05 1.20 -4.63
CA GLY A 75 -13.26 1.15 -3.40
C GLY A 75 -12.24 0.03 -3.35
N VAL A 76 -11.53 -0.01 -2.22
CA VAL A 76 -10.46 -0.99 -1.93
C VAL A 76 -10.86 -1.79 -0.71
N THR A 77 -11.01 -3.11 -0.86
CA THR A 77 -11.37 -4.00 0.25
C THR A 77 -10.16 -4.82 0.65
N VAL A 78 -9.83 -4.81 1.94
CA VAL A 78 -8.78 -5.67 2.51
C VAL A 78 -9.48 -6.78 3.28
N GLU A 79 -9.22 -8.03 2.91
CA GLU A 79 -9.79 -9.21 3.55
C GLU A 79 -8.69 -10.07 4.19
N SER A 80 -8.89 -10.47 5.45
CA SER A 80 -7.98 -11.38 6.13
C SER A 80 -8.13 -12.80 5.61
N LEU A 81 -7.00 -13.46 5.33
CA LEU A 81 -6.88 -14.88 5.06
C LEU A 81 -6.79 -15.74 6.34
N GLY A 82 -6.94 -15.11 7.51
CA GLY A 82 -6.92 -15.78 8.81
C GLY A 82 -8.14 -16.67 9.06
N PRO A 83 -8.13 -17.45 10.15
CA PRO A 83 -9.20 -18.39 10.48
C PRO A 83 -10.55 -17.74 10.79
N VAL A 84 -10.55 -16.43 11.08
CA VAL A 84 -11.75 -15.62 11.25
C VAL A 84 -11.75 -14.58 10.14
N PRO A 85 -12.56 -14.77 9.07
CA PRO A 85 -12.66 -13.81 7.99
C PRO A 85 -13.12 -12.45 8.53
N SER A 86 -12.32 -11.42 8.27
CA SER A 86 -12.68 -10.03 8.47
C SER A 86 -12.31 -9.26 7.22
N GLY A 87 -13.06 -8.21 6.92
CA GLY A 87 -12.68 -7.31 5.85
C GLY A 87 -13.21 -5.92 6.05
N THR A 88 -12.43 -4.95 5.60
CA THR A 88 -12.78 -3.53 5.64
C THR A 88 -12.66 -2.96 4.24
N THR A 89 -13.70 -2.25 3.79
CA THR A 89 -13.69 -1.49 2.55
C THR A 89 -13.34 -0.04 2.86
N TYR A 90 -12.39 0.50 2.11
CA TYR A 90 -11.90 1.86 2.14
C TYR A 90 -12.26 2.58 0.84
N THR A 91 -12.41 3.90 0.91
CA THR A 91 -12.39 4.70 -0.32
C THR A 91 -11.02 4.59 -1.00
N VAL A 92 -10.98 4.84 -2.31
CA VAL A 92 -9.73 4.89 -3.08
C VAL A 92 -8.74 5.90 -2.48
N ASP A 93 -9.23 7.06 -2.04
CA ASP A 93 -8.39 8.11 -1.49
C ASP A 93 -7.79 7.72 -0.13
N GLU A 94 -8.58 7.11 0.74
CA GLU A 94 -8.09 6.58 2.03
C GLU A 94 -7.02 5.51 1.83
N ALA A 95 -7.27 4.55 0.95
CA ALA A 95 -6.31 3.48 0.68
C ALA A 95 -5.01 4.04 0.10
N ARG A 96 -5.09 4.90 -0.94
CA ARG A 96 -3.92 5.54 -1.55
C ARG A 96 -3.10 6.33 -0.55
N ASP A 97 -3.74 7.14 0.29
CA ASP A 97 -3.06 7.96 1.29
C ASP A 97 -2.29 7.09 2.30
N VAL A 98 -2.90 6.03 2.82
CA VAL A 98 -2.25 5.13 3.78
C VAL A 98 -1.10 4.35 3.13
N ILE A 99 -1.27 3.84 1.90
CA ILE A 99 -0.22 3.12 1.17
C ILE A 99 0.97 4.04 0.89
N LEU A 100 0.71 5.28 0.45
CA LEU A 100 1.76 6.28 0.21
C LEU A 100 2.53 6.63 1.50
N ARG A 101 1.83 6.75 2.63
CA ARG A 101 2.49 6.97 3.93
C ARG A 101 3.36 5.81 4.35
N TYR A 102 2.94 4.58 4.05
CA TYR A 102 3.75 3.40 4.33
C TYR A 102 4.99 3.34 3.42
N PHE A 103 4.82 3.67 2.13
CA PHE A 103 5.95 3.83 1.21
C PHE A 103 6.94 4.91 1.69
N ASP A 104 6.44 6.06 2.15
CA ASP A 104 7.27 7.13 2.73
C ASP A 104 7.98 6.69 4.02
N PHE A 105 7.33 5.86 4.85
CA PHE A 105 7.94 5.26 6.03
C PHE A 105 9.07 4.29 5.68
N LEU A 106 8.94 3.50 4.61
CA LEU A 106 9.97 2.57 4.15
C LEU A 106 11.10 3.27 3.38
N ALA A 107 10.78 4.33 2.64
CA ALA A 107 11.69 5.08 1.77
C ALA A 107 11.59 6.59 2.05
N PRO A 108 12.13 7.06 3.19
CA PRO A 108 11.95 8.45 3.62
C PRO A 108 12.71 9.45 2.76
N SER A 109 13.82 9.07 2.12
CA SER A 109 14.58 9.96 1.25
C SER A 109 14.21 9.84 -0.24
N PRO A 110 14.37 10.91 -1.03
CA PRO A 110 14.19 10.84 -2.48
C PRO A 110 15.06 9.78 -3.16
N ALA A 111 16.28 9.55 -2.66
CA ALA A 111 17.19 8.55 -3.21
C ALA A 111 16.65 7.12 -3.00
N GLU A 112 16.11 6.82 -1.81
CA GLU A 112 15.48 5.53 -1.53
C GLU A 112 14.23 5.32 -2.39
N LYS A 113 13.38 6.34 -2.52
CA LYS A 113 12.19 6.30 -3.39
C LYS A 113 12.56 6.03 -4.84
N LYS A 114 13.57 6.73 -5.39
CA LYS A 114 14.08 6.49 -6.75
C LYS A 114 14.61 5.07 -6.91
N ARG A 115 15.32 4.54 -5.91
CA ARG A 115 15.80 3.15 -5.92
C ARG A 115 14.67 2.13 -5.97
N HIS A 116 13.66 2.26 -5.09
CA HIS A 116 12.53 1.33 -5.06
C HIS A 116 11.64 1.43 -6.30
N LEU A 117 11.44 2.63 -6.83
CA LEU A 117 10.80 2.84 -8.13
C LEU A 117 11.55 2.10 -9.24
N ALA A 118 12.88 2.27 -9.32
CA ALA A 118 13.69 1.60 -10.33
C ALA A 118 13.65 0.07 -10.20
N THR A 119 13.62 -0.46 -8.97
CA THR A 119 13.41 -1.89 -8.72
C THR A 119 12.07 -2.35 -9.29
N TRP A 120 10.97 -1.71 -8.91
CA TRP A 120 9.63 -2.07 -9.39
C TRP A 120 9.53 -2.03 -10.92
N GLU A 121 10.06 -0.96 -11.54
CA GLU A 121 10.04 -0.79 -13.00
C GLU A 121 10.91 -1.83 -13.72
N GLY A 122 12.03 -2.23 -13.11
CA GLY A 122 12.87 -3.30 -13.62
C GLY A 122 12.17 -4.66 -13.57
N GLU A 123 11.44 -4.95 -12.49
CA GLU A 123 10.68 -6.19 -12.32
C GLU A 123 9.46 -6.26 -13.24
N ASN A 124 8.79 -5.13 -13.46
CA ASN A 124 7.58 -5.03 -14.28
C ASN A 124 7.88 -4.75 -15.77
N GLY A 125 9.11 -4.39 -16.12
CA GLY A 125 9.51 -4.08 -17.49
C GLY A 125 8.83 -2.84 -18.08
N ARG A 126 8.27 -1.95 -17.25
CA ARG A 126 7.55 -0.74 -17.68
C ARG A 126 7.71 0.41 -16.68
N PRO A 127 7.58 1.68 -17.13
CA PRO A 127 7.53 2.81 -16.22
C PRO A 127 6.30 2.75 -15.30
N PHE A 128 6.45 3.16 -14.04
CA PHE A 128 5.33 3.29 -13.11
C PHE A 128 4.43 4.48 -13.53
N PRO A 129 3.16 4.25 -13.88
CA PRO A 129 2.20 5.30 -14.25
C PRO A 129 2.03 6.36 -13.14
N GLY A 130 2.06 5.93 -11.88
CA GLY A 130 1.83 6.78 -10.71
C GLY A 130 3.02 7.64 -10.26
N ARG A 131 4.04 7.87 -11.10
CA ARG A 131 5.26 8.63 -10.73
C ARG A 131 5.00 9.99 -10.08
N ALA A 132 3.94 10.69 -10.50
CA ALA A 132 3.54 11.98 -9.93
C ALA A 132 3.17 11.89 -8.43
N LEU A 133 2.69 10.74 -7.96
CA LEU A 133 2.34 10.50 -6.57
C LEU A 133 3.57 10.48 -5.65
N LEU A 134 4.74 10.10 -6.19
CA LEU A 134 5.95 9.89 -5.40
C LEU A 134 6.70 11.19 -5.07
N ARG A 135 6.27 12.33 -5.64
CA ARG A 135 6.87 13.67 -5.43
C ARG A 135 8.38 13.68 -5.62
N LEU A 136 8.87 12.89 -6.56
CA LEU A 136 10.26 12.83 -6.96
C LEU A 136 10.52 14.00 -7.92
N THR A 137 10.81 15.19 -7.39
CA THR A 137 11.43 16.25 -8.20
C THR A 137 12.90 15.90 -8.46
N ASP A 138 13.39 16.29 -9.63
CA ASP A 138 14.80 16.20 -10.00
C ASP A 138 15.67 17.25 -9.29
#